data_AF-A0A9D2QVA8-F1
#
_entry.id   AF-A0A9D2QVA8-F1
#
_cell.length_a   1.000
_cell.length_b   1.000
_cell.length_c   1.000
_cell.angle_alpha   90.00
_cell.angle_beta   90.00
_cell.angle_gamma   90.00
#
_symmetry.space_group_name_H-M   'P 1'
#
loop_
_entity.id
_entity.type
_entity.pdbx_description
1 polymer ?
#
loop_
_entity_poly.entity_id
_entity_poly.type
_entity_poly.pdbx_seq_one_letter_code
_entity_poly.pdbx_strand_id
1 'polypeptide(L)'
;DLRNISSALKMISDMERIGDQAQDIANMAEFVKVQEIAHKIHIGEMAEAAIKMVTGSIDSFVKRDLEAAKEVVKSDDIVDNLFLKVKGELPELMQKDAKNAEYYIDLIMIAKYLERIGDHAENIAQWVEYSITGVHEALGQE
;
A
#
# COMPACT_ATOMS: atom_id res chain seq x y z
N ASP A 1 -5.48 -28.08 7.21
CA ASP A 1 -6.63 -27.26 7.64
C ASP A 1 -7.17 -26.53 6.42
N LEU A 2 -8.47 -26.59 6.16
CA LEU A 2 -9.11 -25.93 5.02
C LEU A 2 -8.98 -24.40 5.08
N ARG A 3 -8.93 -23.82 6.29
CA ARG A 3 -8.77 -22.36 6.47
C ARG A 3 -7.44 -21.86 5.90
N ASN A 4 -6.36 -22.62 6.10
CA ASN A 4 -5.05 -22.26 5.55
C ASN A 4 -5.07 -22.27 4.02
N ILE A 5 -5.72 -23.28 3.40
CA ILE A 5 -5.83 -23.40 1.95
C ILE A 5 -6.71 -22.27 1.38
N SER A 6 -7.87 -22.00 2.01
CA SER A 6 -8.78 -20.97 1.54
C SER A 6 -8.18 -19.56 1.69
N SER A 7 -7.48 -19.29 2.80
CA SER A 7 -6.81 -18.01 3.02
C SER A 7 -5.70 -17.81 1.99
N ALA A 8 -4.87 -18.83 1.74
CA ALA A 8 -3.82 -18.78 0.73
C ALA A 8 -4.37 -18.43 -0.66
N LEU A 9 -5.49 -19.03 -1.07
CA LEU A 9 -6.13 -18.74 -2.34
C LEU A 9 -6.62 -17.28 -2.44
N LYS A 10 -7.12 -16.71 -1.33
CA LYS A 10 -7.55 -15.30 -1.29
C LYS A 10 -6.37 -14.35 -1.37
N MET A 11 -5.32 -14.60 -0.58
CA MET A 11 -4.11 -13.77 -0.55
C MET A 11 -3.40 -13.69 -1.92
N ILE A 12 -3.48 -14.73 -2.75
CA ILE A 12 -2.90 -14.70 -4.11
C ILE A 12 -3.50 -13.58 -4.97
N SER A 13 -4.81 -13.32 -4.84
CA SER A 13 -5.45 -12.24 -5.59
C SER A 13 -4.99 -10.85 -5.13
N ASP A 14 -4.80 -10.65 -3.83
CA ASP A 14 -4.26 -9.40 -3.31
C ASP A 14 -2.77 -9.22 -3.72
N MET A 15 -1.97 -10.29 -3.71
CA MET A 15 -0.59 -10.26 -4.21
C MET A 15 -0.49 -9.89 -5.68
N GLU A 16 -1.39 -10.42 -6.52
CA GLU A 16 -1.43 -10.07 -7.94
C GLU A 16 -1.74 -8.59 -8.15
N ARG A 17 -2.72 -8.04 -7.42
CA ARG A 17 -3.04 -6.62 -7.46
C ARG A 17 -1.91 -5.71 -6.99
N ILE A 18 -1.14 -6.13 -5.98
CA ILE A 18 0.08 -5.43 -5.57
C ILE A 18 1.08 -5.39 -6.74
N GLY A 19 1.26 -6.52 -7.43
CA GLY A 19 2.12 -6.62 -8.60
C GLY A 19 1.71 -5.67 -9.74
N ASP A 20 0.42 -5.62 -10.06
CA ASP A 20 -0.13 -4.72 -11.09
C ASP A 20 0.12 -3.25 -10.75
N GLN A 21 -0.14 -2.86 -9.50
CA GLN A 21 0.07 -1.48 -9.04
C GLN A 21 1.56 -1.11 -9.01
N ALA A 22 2.42 -2.05 -8.62
CA ALA A 22 3.87 -1.87 -8.68
C ALA A 22 4.36 -1.69 -10.13
N GLN A 23 3.79 -2.43 -11.08
CA GLN A 23 4.09 -2.30 -12.51
C GLN A 23 3.64 -0.93 -13.04
N ASP A 24 2.45 -0.45 -12.66
CA ASP A 24 1.98 0.89 -13.02
C ASP A 24 2.93 1.97 -12.49
N ILE A 25 3.33 1.89 -11.22
CA ILE A 25 4.31 2.82 -10.63
C ILE A 25 5.64 2.77 -11.40
N ALA A 26 6.15 1.58 -11.72
CA ALA A 26 7.40 1.44 -12.45
C ALA A 26 7.34 2.07 -13.84
N ASN A 27 6.22 1.90 -14.55
CA ASN A 27 6.00 2.52 -15.86
C ASN A 27 5.96 4.04 -15.76
N MET A 28 5.31 4.61 -14.73
CA MET A 28 5.26 6.06 -14.52
C MET A 28 6.62 6.63 -14.10
N ALA A 29 7.35 5.94 -13.22
CA ALA A 29 8.64 6.40 -12.70
C ALA A 29 9.70 6.57 -13.79
N GLU A 30 9.59 5.89 -14.93
CA GLU A 30 10.47 6.07 -16.10
C GLU A 30 10.37 7.48 -16.72
N PHE A 31 9.19 8.09 -16.65
CA PHE A 31 8.90 9.40 -17.27
C PHE A 31 8.99 10.57 -16.28
N VAL A 32 8.91 10.28 -14.98
CA VAL A 32 9.00 11.28 -13.91
C VAL A 32 10.49 11.58 -13.65
N LYS A 33 10.91 12.85 -13.74
CA LYS A 33 12.20 13.30 -13.15
C LYS A 33 12.07 13.30 -11.63
N VAL A 34 12.00 12.11 -11.03
CA VAL A 34 11.66 11.87 -9.61
C VAL A 34 12.59 12.62 -8.66
N GLN A 35 13.86 12.81 -9.04
CA GLN A 35 14.92 13.14 -8.08
C GLN A 35 14.81 14.51 -7.39
N GLU A 36 14.26 15.55 -8.02
CA GLU A 36 14.26 16.90 -7.42
C GLU A 36 13.03 17.23 -6.55
N ILE A 37 11.89 16.56 -6.75
CA ILE A 37 10.65 16.84 -6.01
C ILE A 37 10.24 15.67 -5.10
N ALA A 38 10.65 14.42 -5.35
CA ALA A 38 10.36 13.33 -4.42
C ALA A 38 10.95 13.55 -3.02
N HIS A 39 12.01 14.35 -2.90
CA HIS A 39 12.58 14.78 -1.61
C HIS A 39 11.86 15.98 -0.98
N LYS A 40 10.92 16.62 -1.70
CA LYS A 40 10.14 17.78 -1.23
C LYS A 40 8.74 17.41 -0.74
N ILE A 41 8.30 16.18 -0.98
CA ILE A 41 6.99 15.66 -0.58
C ILE A 41 7.15 14.31 0.09
N HIS A 42 6.15 13.89 0.85
CA HIS A 42 6.20 12.66 1.67
C HIS A 42 6.04 11.34 0.87
N ILE A 43 6.28 11.34 -0.45
CA ILE A 43 6.07 10.16 -1.30
C ILE A 43 7.10 9.04 -1.04
N GLY A 44 8.34 9.40 -0.70
CA GLY A 44 9.37 8.42 -0.35
C GLY A 44 9.04 7.66 0.94
N GLU A 45 8.61 8.40 1.98
CA GLU A 45 8.15 7.81 3.24
C GLU A 45 6.93 6.91 3.03
N MET A 46 6.01 7.31 2.15
CA MET A 46 4.85 6.51 1.77
C MET A 46 5.25 5.20 1.08
N ALA A 47 6.23 5.25 0.18
CA ALA A 47 6.75 4.06 -0.49
C ALA A 47 7.41 3.10 0.50
N GLU A 48 8.23 3.60 1.42
CA GLU A 48 8.86 2.80 2.48
C GLU A 48 7.81 2.13 3.39
N ALA A 49 6.77 2.86 3.78
CA ALA A 49 5.68 2.34 4.59
C ALA A 49 4.91 1.23 3.87
N ALA A 50 4.52 1.43 2.62
CA ALA A 50 3.83 0.42 1.82
C ALA A 50 4.69 -0.84 1.61
N ILE A 51 5.98 -0.69 1.29
CA ILE A 51 6.91 -1.82 1.15
C ILE A 51 7.02 -2.63 2.46
N LYS A 52 7.07 -1.92 3.59
CA LYS A 52 7.12 -2.55 4.91
C LYS A 52 5.83 -3.34 5.20
N MET A 53 4.66 -2.80 4.84
CA MET A 53 3.39 -3.52 4.99
C MET A 53 3.35 -4.79 4.15
N VAL A 54 3.75 -4.74 2.87
CA VAL A 54 3.81 -5.91 2.00
C VAL A 54 4.76 -6.97 2.56
N THR A 55 5.94 -6.57 3.03
CA THR A 55 6.90 -7.51 3.61
C THR A 55 6.36 -8.11 4.90
N GLY A 56 5.76 -7.29 5.78
CA GLY A 56 5.17 -7.74 7.04
C GLY A 56 4.00 -8.71 6.83
N SER A 57 3.12 -8.45 5.86
CA SER A 57 1.96 -9.31 5.60
C SER A 57 2.40 -10.71 5.16
N ILE A 58 3.39 -10.78 4.26
CA ILE A 58 3.96 -12.05 3.79
C ILE A 58 4.69 -12.79 4.92
N ASP A 59 5.53 -12.08 5.68
CA ASP A 59 6.28 -12.66 6.80
C ASP A 59 5.34 -13.22 7.87
N SER A 60 4.26 -12.50 8.18
CA SER A 60 3.26 -12.93 9.15
C SER A 60 2.58 -14.24 8.72
N PHE A 61 2.30 -14.41 7.42
CA PHE A 61 1.74 -15.65 6.89
C PHE A 61 2.72 -16.82 7.03
N VAL A 62 3.96 -16.63 6.58
CA VAL A 62 5.00 -17.68 6.59
C VAL A 62 5.31 -18.14 8.02
N LYS A 63 5.42 -17.20 8.96
CA LYS A 63 5.74 -17.47 10.36
C LYS A 63 4.51 -17.85 11.19
N ARG A 64 3.29 -17.71 10.64
CA ARG A 64 2.01 -17.84 11.35
C ARG A 64 1.97 -16.94 12.58
N ASP A 65 2.41 -15.71 12.40
CA ASP A 65 2.57 -14.71 13.46
C ASP A 65 1.36 -13.75 13.46
N LEU A 66 0.46 -13.96 14.41
CA LEU A 66 -0.76 -13.17 14.56
C LEU A 66 -0.47 -11.72 14.95
N GLU A 67 0.56 -11.48 15.78
CA GLU A 67 0.85 -10.11 16.23
C GLU A 67 1.49 -9.31 15.10
N ALA A 68 2.37 -9.92 14.32
CA ALA A 68 2.91 -9.29 13.10
C ALA A 68 1.80 -8.94 12.10
N ALA A 69 0.78 -9.80 11.92
CA ALA A 69 -0.36 -9.50 11.06
C ALA A 69 -1.16 -8.27 11.56
N LYS A 70 -1.44 -8.19 12.87
CA LYS A 70 -2.13 -7.02 13.46
C LYS A 70 -1.31 -5.74 13.36
N GLU A 71 0.01 -5.83 13.41
CA GLU A 71 0.88 -4.67 13.20
C GLU A 71 0.80 -4.15 11.76
N VAL A 72 0.67 -5.02 10.77
CA VAL A 72 0.45 -4.62 9.37
C VAL A 72 -0.89 -3.91 9.24
N VAL A 73 -1.96 -4.45 9.83
CA VAL A 73 -3.29 -3.82 9.80
C VAL A 73 -3.24 -2.39 10.35
N LYS A 74 -2.58 -2.19 11.49
CA LYS A 74 -2.39 -0.85 12.07
C LYS A 74 -1.48 0.07 11.27
N SER A 75 -0.61 -0.49 10.42
CA SER A 75 0.32 0.29 9.62
C SER A 75 -0.36 0.91 8.39
N ASP A 76 -1.54 0.42 8.02
CA ASP A 76 -2.34 0.96 6.92
C ASP A 76 -2.71 2.43 7.14
N ASP A 77 -3.14 2.77 8.36
CA ASP A 77 -3.38 4.15 8.81
C ASP A 77 -2.19 5.10 8.50
N ILE A 78 -0.95 4.59 8.54
CA ILE A 78 0.24 5.40 8.25
C ILE A 78 0.29 5.75 6.76
N VAL A 79 0.05 4.76 5.89
CA VAL A 79 0.04 4.93 4.43
C VAL A 79 -1.10 5.87 4.02
N ASP A 80 -2.28 5.68 4.57
CA ASP A 80 -3.45 6.55 4.36
C ASP A 80 -3.17 8.01 4.74
N ASN A 81 -2.59 8.22 5.92
CA ASN A 81 -2.24 9.56 6.36
C ASN A 81 -1.15 10.20 5.48
N LEU A 82 -0.19 9.40 4.99
CA LEU A 82 0.84 9.88 4.06
C LEU A 82 0.23 10.23 2.69
N PHE A 83 -0.73 9.46 2.19
CA PHE A 83 -1.48 9.80 0.98
C PHE A 83 -2.16 11.16 1.11
N LEU A 84 -2.86 11.41 2.23
CA LEU A 84 -3.52 12.68 2.49
C LEU A 84 -2.54 13.85 2.57
N LYS A 85 -1.37 13.66 3.17
CA LYS A 85 -0.29 14.66 3.20
C LYS A 85 0.20 14.99 1.80
N VAL A 86 0.57 13.97 1.01
CA VAL A 86 1.03 14.17 -0.38
C VAL A 86 -0.03 14.90 -1.19
N LYS A 87 -1.30 14.50 -1.08
CA LYS A 87 -2.43 15.16 -1.74
C LYS A 87 -2.57 16.64 -1.34
N GLY A 88 -2.27 16.98 -0.09
CA GLY A 88 -2.28 18.36 0.42
C GLY A 88 -1.12 19.23 -0.07
N GLU A 89 0.04 18.62 -0.35
CA GLU A 89 1.25 19.33 -0.79
C GLU A 89 1.23 19.71 -2.27
N LEU A 90 0.59 18.90 -3.11
CA LEU A 90 0.61 19.05 -4.57
C LEU A 90 -0.05 20.35 -5.09
N PRO A 91 -1.19 20.84 -4.58
CA PRO A 91 -1.84 22.05 -5.10
C PRO A 91 -0.95 23.29 -5.05
N GLU A 92 -0.14 23.46 -4.00
CA GLU A 92 0.77 24.60 -3.89
C GLU A 92 1.95 24.47 -4.87
N LEU A 93 2.46 23.26 -5.09
CA LEU A 93 3.54 23.00 -6.03
C LEU A 93 3.07 23.21 -7.48
N MET A 94 1.87 22.71 -7.82
CA MET A 94 1.24 22.92 -9.12
C MET A 94 1.02 24.40 -9.43
N GLN A 95 0.63 25.21 -8.44
CA GLN A 95 0.47 26.66 -8.63
C GLN A 95 1.79 27.37 -8.91
N LYS A 96 2.89 26.95 -8.25
CA LYS A 96 4.24 27.51 -8.46
C LYS A 96 4.84 27.10 -9.80
N ASP A 97 4.40 25.98 -10.36
CA ASP A 97 4.95 25.39 -11.58
C ASP A 97 3.85 24.84 -12.51
N ALA A 98 2.96 25.73 -12.95
CA ALA A 98 1.80 25.37 -13.76
C ALA A 98 2.14 24.75 -15.13
N LYS A 99 3.39 24.89 -15.60
CA LYS A 99 3.83 24.30 -16.88
C LYS A 99 4.04 22.79 -16.80
N ASN A 100 4.21 22.25 -15.59
CA ASN A 100 4.43 20.83 -15.34
C ASN A 100 3.22 20.16 -14.67
N ALA A 101 1.99 20.58 -15.01
CA ALA A 101 0.77 20.05 -14.39
C ALA A 101 0.64 18.52 -14.52
N GLU A 102 1.01 17.95 -15.67
CA GLU A 102 1.01 16.50 -15.94
C GLU A 102 1.90 15.73 -14.96
N TYR A 103 3.09 16.26 -14.66
CA TYR A 103 4.01 15.68 -13.68
C TYR A 103 3.39 15.56 -12.28
N TYR A 104 2.64 16.58 -11.83
CA TYR A 104 1.98 16.52 -10.52
C TYR A 104 0.77 15.58 -10.51
N ILE A 105 0.12 15.38 -11.67
CA ILE A 105 -0.92 14.36 -11.83
C ILE A 105 -0.30 12.96 -11.72
N ASP A 106 0.84 12.72 -12.35
CA ASP A 106 1.54 11.43 -12.24
C ASP A 106 1.97 11.16 -10.79
N LEU A 107 2.45 12.17 -10.06
CA LEU A 107 2.82 12.04 -8.66
C LEU A 107 1.62 11.65 -7.75
N ILE A 108 0.44 12.25 -7.93
CA ILE A 108 -0.74 11.85 -7.15
C ILE A 108 -1.20 10.45 -7.53
N MET A 109 -1.04 10.06 -8.80
CA MET A 109 -1.35 8.70 -9.25
C MET A 109 -0.42 7.69 -8.59
N ILE A 110 0.90 7.93 -8.59
CA ILE A 110 1.86 7.09 -7.86
C ILE A 110 1.50 6.98 -6.37
N ALA A 111 1.20 8.10 -5.72
CA ALA A 111 0.76 8.09 -4.32
C ALA A 111 -0.51 7.25 -4.13
N LYS A 112 -1.50 7.36 -5.03
CA LYS A 112 -2.71 6.54 -4.96
C LYS A 112 -2.41 5.05 -5.18
N TYR A 113 -1.48 4.69 -6.04
CA TYR A 113 -1.08 3.28 -6.20
C TYR A 113 -0.36 2.73 -4.98
N LEU A 114 0.47 3.54 -4.31
CA LEU A 114 1.10 3.15 -3.04
C LEU A 114 0.06 2.91 -1.93
N GLU A 115 -0.99 3.72 -1.86
CA GLU A 115 -2.09 3.50 -0.89
C GLU A 115 -2.81 2.19 -1.19
N ARG A 116 -3.17 1.93 -2.46
CA ARG A 116 -3.82 0.66 -2.82
C ARG A 116 -2.93 -0.57 -2.57
N ILE A 117 -1.61 -0.43 -2.64
CA ILE A 117 -0.67 -1.50 -2.24
C ILE A 117 -0.77 -1.75 -0.73
N GLY A 118 -0.91 -0.69 0.06
CA GLY A 118 -1.23 -0.73 1.49
C GLY A 118 -2.50 -1.52 1.77
N ASP A 119 -3.63 -1.15 1.14
CA ASP A 119 -4.92 -1.83 1.27
C ASP A 119 -4.80 -3.36 1.01
N HIS A 120 -4.09 -3.73 -0.05
CA HIS A 120 -3.90 -5.15 -0.39
C HIS A 120 -3.00 -5.87 0.62
N ALA A 121 -2.00 -5.19 1.17
CA ALA A 121 -1.17 -5.76 2.23
C ALA A 121 -1.96 -5.92 3.54
N GLU A 122 -2.85 -4.99 3.88
CA GLU A 122 -3.80 -5.12 4.98
C GLU A 122 -4.71 -6.34 4.79
N ASN A 123 -5.34 -6.48 3.62
CA ASN A 123 -6.19 -7.64 3.31
C ASN A 123 -5.43 -8.96 3.50
N ILE A 124 -4.19 -9.05 3.04
CA ILE A 124 -3.34 -10.23 3.25
C ILE A 124 -3.18 -10.51 4.74
N ALA A 125 -2.86 -9.50 5.55
CA ALA A 125 -2.70 -9.66 7.00
C ALA A 125 -4.01 -10.10 7.69
N GLN A 126 -5.17 -9.59 7.28
CA GLN A 126 -6.47 -10.03 7.79
C GLN A 126 -6.76 -11.51 7.44
N TRP A 127 -6.34 -11.97 6.25
CA TRP A 127 -6.40 -13.39 5.89
C TRP A 127 -5.45 -14.26 6.72
N VAL A 128 -4.28 -13.74 7.11
CA VAL A 128 -3.38 -14.41 8.06
C VAL A 128 -4.06 -14.61 9.41
N GLU A 129 -4.66 -13.55 9.95
CA GLU A 129 -5.43 -13.64 11.19
C GLU A 129 -6.51 -14.72 11.11
N TYR A 130 -7.34 -14.69 10.06
CA TYR A 130 -8.39 -15.70 9.85
C TYR A 130 -7.82 -17.12 9.76
N SER A 131 -6.67 -17.30 9.11
CA SER A 131 -6.03 -18.62 9.02
C SER A 131 -5.60 -19.20 10.38
N ILE A 132 -5.34 -18.33 11.37
CA ILE A 132 -4.90 -18.70 12.71
C ILE A 132 -6.10 -18.81 13.66
N THR A 133 -6.95 -17.79 13.70
CA THR A 133 -8.03 -17.62 14.69
C THR A 133 -9.35 -18.21 14.20
N GLY A 134 -9.58 -18.25 12.89
CA GLY A 134 -10.89 -18.55 12.29
C GLY A 134 -11.86 -17.36 12.30
N VAL A 135 -11.42 -16.17 12.73
CA VAL A 135 -12.21 -14.94 12.73
C VAL A 135 -11.59 -13.97 11.74
N HIS A 136 -12.43 -13.37 10.89
CA HIS A 136 -12.01 -12.34 9.96
C HIS A 136 -12.75 -11.06 10.38
N GLU A 137 -12.05 -10.05 10.90
CA GLU A 137 -12.69 -8.86 11.47
C GLU A 137 -13.65 -8.17 10.48
N ALA A 138 -13.29 -8.10 9.19
CA ALA A 138 -14.15 -7.52 8.16
C ALA A 138 -15.45 -8.31 7.86
N LEU A 139 -15.56 -9.58 8.26
CA LEU A 139 -16.76 -10.42 8.07
C LEU A 139 -17.62 -10.52 9.35
N GLY A 140 -17.17 -9.95 10.46
CA GLY A 140 -17.87 -9.98 11.75
C GLY A 140 -18.87 -8.84 11.98
N GLN A 141 -19.13 -8.01 10.96
CA GLN A 141 -20.03 -6.85 11.02
C GLN A 141 -21.34 -7.03 10.24
N GLU A 142 -21.80 -8.27 10.04
CA GLU A 142 -23.17 -8.59 9.57
C GLU A 142 -24.08 -9.06 10.72
#